data_AF-A0A3D4VYR5-F1
#
_entry.id   AF-A0A3D4VYR5-F1
#
_cell.length_a   1.000
_cell.length_b   1.000
_cell.length_c   1.000
_cell.angle_alpha   90.00
_cell.angle_beta   90.00
_cell.angle_gamma   90.00
#
_symmetry.space_group_name_H-M   'P 1'
#
loop_
_entity.id
_entity.type
_entity.pdbx_description
1 polymer ?
#
loop_
_entity_poly.entity_id
_entity_poly.type
_entity_poly.pdbx_seq_one_letter_code
_entity_poly.pdbx_strand_id
1 'polypeptide(L)'
;FACGGGIYTSAVEAALKNNGYVIGVDVDQNYIGANGVADGTYAYNPFITSAMKGLSEAVSTSLSDIEAGEWSTIAATNGNFGLEDGDYIGLPTAEDSWNFETFTVEEYEELKQKIASGEIVVDNSSDDATKPTVSEFTNVTYIQ
;
A
#
# COMPACT_ATOMS: atom_id res chain seq x y z
N PHE A 1 6.44 7.89 -3.78
CA PHE A 1 5.67 6.67 -3.46
C PHE A 1 6.56 5.46 -3.70
N ALA A 2 6.85 4.67 -2.66
CA ALA A 2 7.86 3.61 -2.68
C ALA A 2 7.22 2.21 -2.57
N CYS A 3 6.62 1.71 -3.66
CA CYS A 3 5.87 0.45 -3.69
C CYS A 3 6.69 -0.82 -4.00
N GLY A 4 7.98 -0.83 -3.66
CA GLY A 4 8.90 -1.93 -3.99
C GLY A 4 9.17 -2.91 -2.84
N GLY A 5 8.41 -2.84 -1.74
CA GLY A 5 8.74 -3.57 -0.52
C GLY A 5 10.12 -3.16 0.02
N GLY A 6 10.98 -4.11 0.33
CA GLY A 6 12.29 -3.88 0.97
C GLY A 6 13.24 -2.90 0.25
N ILE A 7 13.03 -2.61 -1.03
CA ILE A 7 13.85 -1.63 -1.77
C ILE A 7 13.48 -0.16 -1.47
N TYR A 8 12.45 0.08 -0.63
CA TYR A 8 12.02 1.43 -0.23
C TYR A 8 13.14 2.28 0.35
N THR A 9 14.16 1.64 0.94
CA THR A 9 15.32 2.30 1.54
C THR A 9 16.04 3.23 0.56
N SER A 10 16.12 2.85 -0.72
CA SER A 10 16.71 3.69 -1.78
C SER A 10 15.92 4.99 -2.01
N ALA A 11 14.59 4.92 -1.93
CA ALA A 11 13.72 6.10 -2.04
C ALA A 11 13.84 6.99 -0.80
N VAL A 12 13.95 6.41 0.40
CA VAL A 12 14.18 7.15 1.65
C VAL A 12 15.52 7.88 1.61
N GLU A 13 16.60 7.20 1.21
CA GLU A 13 17.90 7.84 1.05
C GLU A 13 17.87 9.01 0.06
N ALA A 14 17.18 8.82 -1.07
CA ALA A 14 17.02 9.88 -2.07
C ALA A 14 16.22 11.07 -1.53
N ALA A 15 15.14 10.80 -0.80
CA ALA A 15 14.33 11.83 -0.16
C ALA A 15 15.16 12.66 0.83
N LEU A 16 15.87 12.01 1.76
CA LEU A 16 16.73 12.68 2.75
C LEU A 16 17.82 13.54 2.11
N LYS A 17 18.44 13.05 1.02
CA LYS A 17 19.48 13.80 0.27
C LYS A 17 18.93 15.04 -0.44
N ASN A 18 17.63 15.06 -0.75
CA ASN A 18 16.99 16.10 -1.56
C ASN A 18 15.89 16.86 -0.82
N ASN A 19 15.81 16.73 0.51
CA ASN A 19 14.77 17.34 1.33
C ASN A 19 13.34 17.03 0.83
N GLY A 20 13.14 15.78 0.39
CA GLY A 20 11.89 15.26 -0.14
C GLY A 20 11.13 14.37 0.84
N TYR A 21 9.97 13.88 0.40
CA TYR A 21 9.10 13.02 1.19
C TYR A 21 8.83 11.68 0.48
N VAL A 22 8.47 10.68 1.28
CA VAL A 22 8.14 9.32 0.86
C VAL A 22 6.72 9.00 1.32
N ILE A 23 6.00 8.30 0.43
CA ILE A 23 4.79 7.57 0.79
C ILE A 23 5.20 6.09 0.85
N GLY A 24 5.09 5.50 2.04
CA GLY A 24 5.38 4.09 2.31
C GLY A 24 4.31 3.13 1.75
N VAL A 25 4.49 1.83 1.99
CA VAL A 25 3.54 0.78 1.58
C VAL A 25 3.40 -0.35 2.59
N ASP A 26 2.35 -1.14 2.41
CA ASP A 26 2.00 -2.38 3.11
C ASP A 26 1.59 -2.16 4.57
N VAL A 27 2.47 -1.57 5.38
CA VAL A 27 2.22 -1.24 6.78
C VAL A 27 2.39 0.26 7.01
N ASP A 28 2.01 0.74 8.20
CA ASP A 28 2.40 2.08 8.62
C ASP A 28 3.92 2.14 8.84
N GLN A 29 4.63 2.84 7.96
CA GLN A 29 6.07 3.01 8.00
C GLN A 29 6.53 4.30 8.70
N ASN A 30 5.60 5.09 9.26
CA ASN A 30 5.93 6.35 9.94
C ASN A 30 6.96 6.17 11.07
N TYR A 31 6.86 5.07 11.82
CA TYR A 31 7.79 4.76 12.92
C TYR A 31 9.26 4.70 12.47
N ILE A 32 9.54 4.35 11.22
CA ILE A 32 10.90 4.28 10.68
C ILE A 32 11.51 5.68 10.64
N GLY A 33 10.74 6.65 10.15
CA GLY A 33 11.17 8.04 10.11
C GLY A 33 11.24 8.67 11.49
N ALA A 34 10.25 8.42 12.35
CA ALA A 34 10.23 8.91 13.73
C ALA A 34 11.45 8.40 14.53
N ASN A 35 11.77 7.10 14.41
CA ASN A 35 12.94 6.51 15.07
C ASN A 35 14.25 7.09 14.52
N GLY A 36 14.36 7.27 13.20
CA GLY A 36 15.55 7.88 12.59
C GLY A 36 15.75 9.33 13.02
N VAL A 37 14.69 10.09 13.30
CA VAL A 37 14.82 11.42 13.91
C VAL A 37 15.27 11.31 15.36
N ALA A 38 14.67 10.41 16.14
CA ALA A 38 14.96 10.25 17.56
C ALA A 38 16.41 9.79 17.81
N ASP A 39 16.97 8.94 16.94
CA ASP A 39 18.35 8.45 17.05
C ASP A 39 19.39 9.34 16.33
N GLY A 40 18.94 10.40 15.65
CA GLY A 40 19.79 11.36 14.96
C GLY A 40 20.29 10.91 13.58
N THR A 41 19.85 9.77 13.06
CA THR A 41 20.18 9.30 11.71
C THR A 41 19.52 10.17 10.63
N TYR A 42 18.31 10.68 10.89
CA TYR A 42 17.54 11.52 9.98
C TYR A 42 17.38 12.94 10.53
N ALA A 43 17.56 13.94 9.67
CA ALA A 43 17.35 15.33 10.02
C ALA A 43 15.86 15.70 10.22
N TYR A 44 14.96 14.90 9.63
CA TYR A 44 13.50 15.04 9.70
C TYR A 44 12.86 13.68 9.37
N ASN A 45 11.57 13.52 9.66
CA ASN A 45 10.82 12.32 9.27
C ASN A 45 10.46 12.41 7.77
N PRO A 46 11.00 11.54 6.90
CA PRO A 46 10.72 11.61 5.47
C PRO A 46 9.37 11.00 5.08
N PHE A 47 8.68 10.29 5.98
CA PHE A 47 7.41 9.60 5.67
C PHE A 47 6.23 10.55 5.87
N ILE A 48 5.52 10.89 4.79
CA ILE A 48 4.30 11.70 4.88
C ILE A 48 3.07 10.85 5.26
N THR A 49 3.03 9.60 4.78
CA THR A 49 2.02 8.59 5.09
C THR A 49 2.48 7.23 4.52
N SER A 50 1.64 6.19 4.64
CA SER A 50 1.85 4.89 3.99
C SER A 50 0.57 4.40 3.32
N ALA A 51 0.66 3.90 2.09
CA ALA A 51 -0.44 3.17 1.45
C ALA A 51 -0.49 1.75 2.01
N MET A 52 -1.23 1.58 3.11
CA MET A 52 -1.34 0.32 3.84
C MET A 52 -2.14 -0.70 3.04
N LYS A 53 -1.76 -1.96 3.23
CA LYS A 53 -2.40 -3.13 2.65
C LYS A 53 -2.53 -4.21 3.72
N GLY A 54 -3.77 -4.53 4.08
CA GLY A 54 -4.15 -5.50 5.10
C GLY A 54 -3.91 -6.95 4.68
N LEU A 55 -2.66 -7.28 4.34
CA LEU A 55 -2.28 -8.66 4.01
C LEU A 55 -2.44 -9.59 5.21
N SER A 56 -2.15 -9.10 6.42
CA SER A 56 -2.35 -9.84 7.66
C SER A 56 -3.82 -10.17 7.88
N GLU A 57 -4.70 -9.18 7.69
CA GLU A 57 -6.14 -9.30 7.79
C GLU A 57 -6.68 -10.26 6.72
N ALA A 58 -6.27 -10.12 5.46
CA ALA A 58 -6.69 -11.00 4.37
C ALA A 58 -6.30 -12.47 4.60
N VAL A 59 -5.08 -12.72 5.11
CA VAL A 59 -4.62 -14.05 5.51
C VAL A 59 -5.44 -14.57 6.69
N SER A 60 -5.68 -13.74 7.70
CA SER A 60 -6.49 -14.12 8.88
C SER A 60 -7.91 -14.49 8.49
N THR A 61 -8.56 -13.71 7.61
CA THR A 61 -9.89 -14.01 7.07
C THR A 61 -9.88 -15.36 6.34
N SER A 62 -8.93 -15.55 5.42
CA SER A 62 -8.82 -16.80 4.64
C SER A 62 -8.58 -18.03 5.52
N LEU A 63 -7.75 -17.92 6.56
CA LEU A 63 -7.52 -19.01 7.52
C LEU A 63 -8.77 -19.29 8.36
N SER A 64 -9.50 -18.25 8.76
CA SER A 64 -10.74 -18.39 9.52
C SER A 64 -11.81 -19.11 8.70
N ASP A 65 -11.94 -18.81 7.41
CA ASP A 65 -12.86 -19.50 6.49
C ASP A 65 -12.49 -20.99 6.35
N ILE A 66 -11.20 -21.31 6.27
CA ILE A 66 -10.73 -22.70 6.24
C ILE A 66 -11.10 -23.44 7.53
N GLU A 67 -10.84 -22.83 8.69
CA GLU A 67 -11.15 -23.41 10.00
C GLU A 67 -12.67 -23.60 10.21
N ALA A 68 -13.49 -22.70 9.64
CA ALA A 68 -14.95 -22.80 9.66
C ALA A 68 -15.51 -23.88 8.71
N GLY A 69 -14.68 -24.50 7.87
CA GLY A 69 -15.11 -25.48 6.87
C GLY A 69 -15.61 -24.87 5.56
N GLU A 70 -15.41 -23.57 5.36
CA GLU A 70 -15.88 -22.81 4.19
C GLU A 70 -14.88 -22.81 3.03
N TRP A 71 -13.89 -23.71 3.04
CA TRP A 71 -12.90 -23.82 1.96
C TRP A 71 -13.52 -23.86 0.56
N SER A 72 -14.62 -24.59 0.38
CA SER A 72 -15.31 -24.69 -0.93
C SER A 72 -15.83 -23.35 -1.46
N THR A 73 -15.98 -22.34 -0.60
CA THR A 73 -16.44 -20.99 -1.00
C THR A 73 -15.30 -20.13 -1.54
N ILE A 74 -14.08 -20.31 -1.03
CA ILE A 74 -12.91 -19.49 -1.38
C ILE A 74 -11.94 -20.21 -2.34
N ALA A 75 -11.99 -21.54 -2.40
CA ALA A 75 -11.13 -22.35 -3.26
C ALA A 75 -11.32 -22.01 -4.74
N ALA A 76 -10.20 -21.87 -5.47
CA ALA A 76 -10.18 -21.56 -6.89
C ALA A 76 -10.90 -20.24 -7.28
N THR A 77 -11.01 -19.31 -6.34
CA THR A 77 -11.48 -17.94 -6.57
C THR A 77 -10.35 -16.94 -6.37
N ASN A 78 -10.51 -15.74 -6.95
CA ASN A 78 -9.66 -14.60 -6.65
C ASN A 78 -10.41 -13.71 -5.66
N GLY A 79 -9.95 -13.62 -4.42
CA GLY A 79 -10.49 -12.68 -3.46
C GLY A 79 -10.19 -11.24 -3.87
N ASN A 80 -11.18 -10.36 -3.76
CA ASN A 80 -10.98 -8.92 -3.76
C ASN A 80 -11.00 -8.44 -2.31
N PHE A 81 -9.99 -7.69 -1.91
CA PHE A 81 -9.83 -7.18 -0.55
C PHE A 81 -9.64 -5.67 -0.64
N GLY A 82 -10.67 -4.99 -1.14
CA GLY A 82 -10.72 -3.54 -1.29
C GLY A 82 -11.62 -2.89 -0.24
N LEU A 83 -11.89 -1.58 -0.44
CA LEU A 83 -12.77 -0.79 0.44
C LEU A 83 -14.24 -1.26 0.41
N GLU A 84 -14.67 -1.94 -0.65
CA GLU A 84 -16.00 -2.55 -0.75
C GLU A 84 -16.12 -3.79 0.15
N ASP A 85 -15.01 -4.52 0.34
CA ASP A 85 -14.97 -5.79 1.06
C ASP A 85 -14.65 -5.61 2.56
N GLY A 86 -14.13 -4.44 2.93
CA GLY A 86 -13.75 -4.07 4.30
C GLY A 86 -12.63 -3.05 4.34
N ASP A 87 -12.06 -2.80 5.52
CA ASP A 87 -10.95 -1.85 5.66
C ASP A 87 -9.58 -2.50 5.35
N TYR A 88 -9.46 -3.10 4.17
CA TYR A 88 -8.28 -3.86 3.75
C TYR A 88 -7.18 -3.01 3.11
N ILE A 89 -7.48 -1.77 2.76
CA ILE A 89 -6.52 -0.81 2.19
C ILE A 89 -6.80 0.59 2.73
N GLY A 90 -5.75 1.42 2.85
CA GLY A 90 -5.95 2.79 3.27
C GLY A 90 -4.67 3.51 3.68
N LEU A 91 -4.83 4.72 4.21
CA LEU A 91 -3.77 5.48 4.86
C LEU A 91 -3.91 5.32 6.38
N PRO A 92 -2.81 5.30 7.15
CA PRO A 92 -2.90 5.35 8.61
C PRO A 92 -3.52 6.67 9.03
N THR A 93 -4.48 6.64 9.96
CA THR A 93 -5.20 7.83 10.46
C THR A 93 -4.86 8.18 11.91
N ALA A 94 -3.94 7.44 12.52
CA ALA A 94 -3.39 7.78 13.83
C ALA A 94 -2.69 9.15 13.75
N GLU A 95 -2.85 9.97 14.80
CA GLU A 95 -2.35 11.35 14.84
C GLU A 95 -0.83 11.43 14.61
N ASP A 96 -0.09 10.47 15.16
CA ASP A 96 1.37 10.39 15.02
C ASP A 96 1.83 9.97 13.62
N SER A 97 0.93 9.42 12.80
CA SER A 97 1.20 8.94 11.43
C SER A 97 0.57 9.81 10.33
N TRP A 98 -0.17 10.85 10.71
CA TRP A 98 -0.79 11.80 9.79
C TRP A 98 0.09 13.05 9.60
N ASN A 99 1.16 12.94 8.81
CA ASN A 99 2.13 14.03 8.65
C ASN A 99 1.75 15.06 7.57
N PHE A 100 0.55 14.98 6.99
CA PHE A 100 0.07 15.98 6.03
C PHE A 100 -0.16 17.34 6.70
N GLU A 101 0.26 18.42 6.03
CA GLU A 101 0.05 19.79 6.54
C GLU A 101 -1.33 20.36 6.16
N THR A 102 -1.85 20.00 5.00
CA THR A 102 -3.06 20.63 4.42
C THR A 102 -4.18 19.65 4.09
N PHE A 103 -3.90 18.35 4.07
CA PHE A 103 -4.88 17.31 3.81
C PHE A 103 -5.25 16.67 5.15
N THR A 104 -6.50 16.75 5.55
CA THR A 104 -6.98 16.32 6.86
C THR A 104 -7.45 14.87 6.84
N VAL A 105 -7.49 14.23 8.01
CA VAL A 105 -8.08 12.89 8.17
C VAL A 105 -9.56 12.90 7.74
N GLU A 106 -10.28 13.98 8.03
CA GLU A 106 -11.70 14.10 7.64
C GLU A 106 -11.88 14.11 6.12
N GLU A 107 -11.09 14.91 5.39
CA GLU A 107 -11.11 14.93 3.92
C GLU A 107 -10.72 13.57 3.32
N TYR A 108 -9.78 12.87 3.97
CA TYR A 108 -9.40 11.51 3.57
C TYR A 108 -10.54 10.51 3.77
N GLU A 109 -11.20 10.52 4.92
CA GLU A 109 -12.31 9.62 5.21
C GLU A 109 -13.52 9.90 4.29
N GLU A 110 -13.79 11.16 3.95
CA GLU A 110 -14.82 11.52 2.96
C GLU A 110 -14.47 10.94 1.57
N LEU A 111 -13.20 11.09 1.13
CA LEU A 111 -12.73 10.51 -0.12
C LEU A 111 -12.82 8.97 -0.10
N LYS A 112 -12.39 8.34 0.99
CA LYS A 112 -12.42 6.89 1.19
C LYS A 112 -13.85 6.35 1.10
N GLN A 113 -14.83 7.04 1.69
CA GLN A 113 -16.25 6.68 1.60
C GLN A 113 -16.81 6.81 0.18
N LYS A 114 -16.42 7.84 -0.57
CA LYS A 114 -16.81 7.98 -1.98
C LYS A 114 -16.25 6.86 -2.86
N ILE A 115 -15.03 6.39 -2.57
CA ILE A 115 -14.46 5.22 -3.26
C ILE A 115 -15.20 3.94 -2.84
N ALA A 116 -15.40 3.73 -1.53
CA ALA A 116 -16.07 2.54 -1.01
C ALA A 116 -17.53 2.39 -1.49
N SER A 117 -18.22 3.50 -1.73
CA SER A 117 -19.60 3.53 -2.26
C SER A 117 -19.68 3.39 -3.78
N GLY A 118 -18.54 3.43 -4.48
CA GLY A 118 -18.49 3.45 -5.95
C GLY A 118 -18.86 4.79 -6.59
N GLU A 119 -19.07 5.86 -5.80
CA GLU A 119 -19.24 7.22 -6.33
C GLU A 119 -17.98 7.66 -7.09
N ILE A 120 -16.81 7.33 -6.55
CA ILE A 120 -15.51 7.47 -7.21
C ILE A 120 -14.98 6.09 -7.57
N VAL A 121 -14.81 5.84 -8.87
CA VAL A 121 -14.21 4.59 -9.37
C VAL A 121 -12.74 4.83 -9.71
N VAL A 122 -11.86 4.06 -9.07
CA VAL A 122 -10.42 4.06 -9.37
C VAL A 122 -10.18 3.24 -10.63
N ASP A 123 -9.62 3.87 -11.67
CA ASP A 123 -9.25 3.18 -12.91
C ASP A 123 -8.07 2.23 -12.65
N ASN A 124 -8.31 0.94 -12.83
CA ASN A 124 -7.31 -0.11 -12.74
C ASN A 124 -7.04 -0.78 -14.09
N SER A 125 -7.46 -0.16 -15.20
CA SER A 125 -7.20 -0.68 -16.53
C SER A 125 -5.71 -0.79 -16.79
N SER A 126 -5.28 -1.93 -17.34
CA SER A 126 -3.91 -2.14 -17.80
C SER A 126 -3.94 -2.41 -19.30
N ASP A 127 -3.36 -1.53 -20.10
CA ASP A 127 -3.23 -1.72 -21.54
C ASP A 127 -1.96 -2.53 -21.86
N ASP A 128 -2.13 -3.72 -22.41
CA ASP A 128 -1.03 -4.58 -22.88
C ASP A 128 -0.12 -3.88 -23.89
N ALA A 129 -0.64 -2.94 -24.69
CA ALA A 129 0.15 -2.17 -25.65
C ALA A 129 1.12 -1.18 -25.00
N THR A 130 0.91 -0.84 -23.72
CA THR A 130 1.79 0.03 -22.93
C THR A 130 2.74 -0.74 -22.01
N LYS A 131 2.60 -2.08 -21.95
CA LYS A 131 3.51 -2.92 -21.15
C LYS A 131 4.91 -2.90 -21.78
N PRO A 132 5.98 -2.92 -20.97
CA PRO A 132 7.34 -3.02 -21.50
C PRO A 132 7.46 -4.23 -22.42
N THR A 133 7.95 -4.02 -23.64
CA THR A 133 8.23 -5.13 -24.55
C THR A 133 9.45 -5.90 -24.04
N VAL A 134 9.38 -7.22 -24.10
CA VAL A 134 10.57 -8.06 -23.91
C VAL A 134 11.59 -7.69 -24.99
N SER A 135 12.80 -7.33 -24.57
CA SER A 135 13.90 -7.12 -25.52
C SER A 135 14.34 -8.46 -26.11
N GLU A 136 14.98 -8.42 -27.27
CA GLU A 136 15.61 -9.58 -27.92
C GLU A 136 16.63 -10.33 -27.02
N PHE A 137 17.03 -9.72 -25.91
CA PHE A 137 17.95 -10.28 -24.92
C PHE A 137 17.26 -11.01 -23.76
N THR A 138 15.92 -11.10 -23.74
CA THR A 138 15.16 -11.71 -22.64
C THR A 138 14.26 -12.84 -23.17
N ASN A 139 14.69 -14.09 -22.99
CA ASN A 139 13.83 -15.25 -23.23
C ASN A 139 13.07 -15.62 -21.95
N VAL A 140 11.75 -15.48 -21.95
CA VAL A 140 10.87 -15.96 -20.88
C VAL A 140 10.22 -17.27 -21.32
N THR A 141 10.58 -18.38 -20.68
CA THR A 141 9.92 -19.67 -20.90
C THR A 141 8.86 -19.87 -19.83
N TYR A 142 7.59 -19.79 -20.22
CA TYR A 142 6.48 -20.15 -19.33
C TYR A 142 6.39 -21.67 -19.24
N ILE A 143 6.40 -22.21 -18.02
CA ILE A 143 6.09 -23.63 -17.76
C ILE A 143 4.61 -23.69 -17.42
N GLN A 144 3.84 -24.44 -18.21
CA GLN A 144 2.43 -24.76 -17.94
C GLN A 144 2.30 -25.84 -16.88
#